data_AF-A0A8D9M6Y6-F1
#
_entry.id   AF-A0A8D9M6Y6-F1
#
_cell.length_a   1.000
_cell.length_b   1.000
_cell.length_c   1.000
_cell.angle_alpha   90.00
_cell.angle_beta   90.00
_cell.angle_gamma   90.00
#
_symmetry.space_group_name_H-M   'P 1'
#
loop_
_entity.id
_entity.type
_entity.pdbx_description
1 polymer ?
#
loop_
_entity_poly.entity_id
_entity_poly.type
_entity_poly.pdbx_seq_one_letter_code
_entity_poly.pdbx_strand_id
1 'polypeptide(L)'
;MVEPLMTVTSTSMQIYYFPPKLCHVGDFIGLFLKHISIMYAFADRLKTQDLFGAVLGNYTYCIILRRLPNIEILKTSTCIGDEGLDVLYQYCKKLKVLEIRQPSNRDDHDRYSVTDRGMIHVATNCIDLESIIVCMMQLGNRSLLAIAENLKDLRKFDVQMMIWTTSLDVEMSLDVGVRALLSRCEKLVKICLYLITESVSDVGMSYIGEFGSKLMDWLENVKTYKD
;
A
#
# COMPACT_ATOMS: atom_id res chain seq x y z
N MET A 1 24.44 5.27 31.62
CA MET A 1 23.58 6.45 31.44
C MET A 1 22.27 5.96 30.86
N VAL A 2 21.17 6.15 31.58
CA VAL A 2 19.82 5.85 31.09
C VAL A 2 19.42 7.06 30.22
N GLU A 3 19.15 6.84 28.93
CA GLU A 3 18.65 7.90 28.05
C GLU A 3 17.30 8.43 28.59
N PRO A 4 17.07 9.75 28.63
CA PRO A 4 15.84 10.30 29.17
C PRO A 4 14.64 9.92 28.28
N LEU A 5 13.58 9.45 28.92
CA LEU A 5 12.30 9.18 28.27
C LEU A 5 11.60 10.51 27.97
N MET A 6 11.01 10.67 26.77
CA MET A 6 10.21 11.85 26.43
C MET A 6 8.83 11.79 27.07
N THR A 7 8.40 12.90 27.66
CA THR A 7 7.09 13.09 28.30
C THR A 7 6.08 13.72 27.35
N VAL A 8 4.88 13.13 27.26
CA VAL A 8 3.73 13.77 26.58
C VAL A 8 2.50 13.74 27.47
N THR A 9 1.81 14.86 27.55
CA THR A 9 0.55 15.03 28.26
C THR A 9 -0.63 14.76 27.33
N SER A 10 -1.49 13.81 27.71
CA SER A 10 -2.77 13.60 27.02
C SER A 10 -3.82 14.61 27.48
N THR A 11 -4.94 14.65 26.75
CA THR A 11 -6.18 15.34 27.13
C THR A 11 -6.74 14.90 28.50
N SER A 12 -6.21 13.82 29.09
CA SER A 12 -6.57 13.28 30.41
C SER A 12 -5.48 13.46 31.49
N MET A 13 -4.50 14.35 31.31
CA MET A 13 -3.40 14.58 32.28
C MET A 13 -2.54 13.34 32.57
N GLN A 14 -2.54 12.34 31.69
CA GLN A 14 -1.62 11.20 31.82
C GLN A 14 -0.28 11.54 31.13
N ILE A 15 0.82 11.35 31.86
CA ILE A 15 2.18 11.47 31.35
C ILE A 15 2.62 10.10 30.84
N TYR A 16 2.89 10.01 29.55
CA TYR A 16 3.44 8.80 28.95
C TYR A 16 4.92 8.97 28.68
N TYR A 17 5.67 7.88 28.86
CA TYR A 17 7.10 7.81 28.59
C TYR A 17 7.35 6.77 27.50
N PHE A 18 7.97 7.20 26.40
CA PHE A 18 8.30 6.30 25.30
C PHE A 18 9.80 6.05 25.23
N PRO A 19 10.22 4.79 24.93
CA PRO A 19 11.62 4.49 24.71
C PRO A 19 12.23 5.42 23.65
N PRO A 20 13.41 6.01 23.91
CA PRO A 20 14.03 7.00 23.01
C PRO A 20 14.40 6.43 21.63
N LYS A 21 14.60 5.11 21.56
CA LYS A 21 14.93 4.37 20.33
C LYS A 21 13.70 3.76 19.64
N LEU A 22 12.48 4.08 20.09
CA LEU A 22 11.27 3.57 19.48
C LEU A 22 11.12 4.12 18.06
N CYS A 23 11.28 3.25 17.06
CA CYS A 23 11.15 3.57 15.64
C CYS A 23 10.30 2.55 14.86
N HIS A 24 9.87 1.46 15.52
CA HIS A 24 8.99 0.47 14.94
C HIS A 24 7.79 0.31 15.86
N VAL A 25 6.59 0.56 15.33
CA VAL A 25 5.35 0.43 16.06
C VAL A 25 4.31 -0.23 15.17
N GLY A 26 3.57 -1.18 15.70
CA GLY A 26 2.61 -1.94 14.91
C GLY A 26 1.64 -2.73 15.77
N ASP A 27 0.74 -3.44 15.09
CA ASP A 27 -0.28 -4.31 15.69
C ASP A 27 -1.19 -3.60 16.70
N PHE A 28 -1.61 -2.38 16.34
CA PHE A 28 -2.56 -1.64 17.15
C PHE A 28 -3.99 -2.16 17.00
N ILE A 29 -4.23 -3.37 17.46
CA ILE A 29 -5.58 -3.92 17.57
C ILE A 29 -6.39 -2.97 18.47
N GLY A 30 -7.43 -2.35 17.91
CA GLY A 30 -8.28 -1.40 18.64
C GLY A 30 -7.67 0.00 18.81
N LEU A 31 -6.76 0.45 17.94
CA LEU A 31 -6.44 1.89 17.87
C LEU A 31 -7.69 2.68 17.47
N PHE A 32 -7.97 3.73 18.24
CA PHE A 32 -9.05 4.68 17.95
C PHE A 32 -8.46 6.08 17.83
N LEU A 33 -9.20 6.99 17.18
CA LEU A 33 -8.80 8.39 16.99
C LEU A 33 -8.30 9.08 18.26
N LYS A 34 -8.93 8.79 19.41
CA LYS A 34 -8.56 9.35 20.73
C LYS A 34 -7.14 8.99 21.19
N HIS A 35 -6.55 7.91 20.65
CA HIS A 35 -5.22 7.44 21.03
C HIS A 35 -4.11 8.03 20.14
N ILE A 36 -4.44 8.68 19.02
CA ILE A 36 -3.44 9.07 18.00
C ILE A 36 -2.51 10.18 18.48
N SER A 37 -3.00 11.08 19.32
CA SER A 37 -2.17 12.17 19.87
C SER A 37 -0.92 11.65 20.58
N ILE A 38 -0.98 10.44 21.15
CA ILE A 38 0.16 9.81 21.81
C ILE A 38 1.27 9.47 20.82
N MET A 39 0.93 9.15 19.57
CA MET A 39 1.90 8.76 18.54
C MET A 39 2.76 9.93 18.10
N TYR A 40 2.24 11.16 18.20
CA TYR A 40 2.98 12.36 17.81
C TYR A 40 4.26 12.57 18.62
N ALA A 41 4.33 11.99 19.82
CA ALA A 41 5.51 12.01 20.67
C ALA A 41 6.76 11.38 20.02
N PHE A 42 6.56 10.48 19.05
CA PHE A 42 7.64 9.70 18.44
C PHE A 42 7.47 9.50 16.93
N ALA A 43 6.50 10.17 16.31
CA ALA A 43 6.11 9.97 14.91
C ALA A 43 7.23 10.28 13.91
N ASP A 44 8.07 11.26 14.22
CA ASP A 44 9.23 11.65 13.42
C ASP A 44 10.33 10.58 13.40
N ARG A 45 10.41 9.71 14.41
CA ARG A 45 11.37 8.61 14.48
C ARG A 45 10.87 7.31 13.86
N LEU A 46 9.57 7.22 13.56
CA LEU A 46 8.98 6.00 13.05
C LEU A 46 9.47 5.68 11.63
N LYS A 47 10.01 4.48 11.49
CA LYS A 47 10.41 3.84 10.24
C LYS A 47 9.43 2.76 9.82
N THR A 48 8.74 2.12 10.76
CA THR A 48 7.75 1.09 10.47
C THR A 48 6.45 1.37 11.23
N GLN A 49 5.35 1.29 10.50
CA GLN A 49 4.01 1.51 11.03
C GLN A 49 3.08 0.44 10.47
N ASP A 50 2.51 -0.37 11.37
CA ASP A 50 1.44 -1.31 11.03
C ASP A 50 0.11 -0.82 11.59
N LEU A 51 -0.83 -0.52 10.70
CA LEU A 51 -2.19 -0.06 10.95
C LEU A 51 -3.23 -1.08 10.47
N PHE A 52 -2.83 -2.31 10.10
CA PHE A 52 -3.76 -3.28 9.53
C PHE A 52 -4.89 -3.67 10.51
N GLY A 53 -4.56 -3.83 11.80
CA GLY A 53 -5.53 -4.11 12.88
C GLY A 53 -6.24 -2.89 13.45
N ALA A 54 -5.98 -1.69 12.91
CA ALA A 54 -6.51 -0.45 13.46
C ALA A 54 -7.93 -0.18 12.95
N VAL A 55 -8.83 0.28 13.84
CA VAL A 55 -10.21 0.64 13.50
C VAL A 55 -10.27 2.13 13.22
N LEU A 56 -9.81 2.52 12.03
CA LEU A 56 -9.66 3.92 11.62
C LEU A 56 -10.48 4.21 10.36
N GLY A 57 -11.20 5.33 10.36
CA GLY A 57 -11.74 5.92 9.13
C GLY A 57 -10.65 6.61 8.30
N ASN A 58 -10.90 6.80 7.00
CA ASN A 58 -9.99 7.48 6.05
C ASN A 58 -9.42 8.81 6.54
N TYR A 59 -10.25 9.69 7.11
CA TYR A 59 -9.80 10.98 7.65
C TYR A 59 -8.70 10.82 8.70
N THR A 60 -8.78 9.77 9.50
CA THR A 60 -7.81 9.47 10.54
C THR A 60 -6.48 9.01 9.95
N TYR A 61 -6.49 8.24 8.86
CA TYR A 61 -5.28 7.92 8.10
C TYR A 61 -4.60 9.18 7.59
N CYS A 62 -5.35 10.11 7.00
CA CYS A 62 -4.83 11.39 6.53
C CYS A 62 -4.13 12.20 7.64
N ILE A 63 -4.66 12.17 8.86
CA ILE A 63 -4.03 12.84 10.01
C ILE A 63 -2.71 12.15 10.39
N ILE A 64 -2.70 10.81 10.50
CA ILE A 64 -1.52 10.05 10.92
C ILE A 64 -0.40 10.22 9.89
N LEU A 65 -0.68 10.02 8.60
CA LEU A 65 0.33 10.00 7.54
C LEU A 65 1.08 11.33 7.39
N ARG A 66 0.42 12.47 7.65
CA ARG A 66 1.07 13.80 7.69
C ARG A 66 2.18 13.91 8.75
N ARG A 67 2.20 13.01 9.73
CA ARG A 67 3.13 13.02 10.86
C ARG A 67 4.22 11.97 10.77
N LEU A 68 4.27 11.17 9.71
CA LEU A 68 5.22 10.07 9.53
C LEU A 68 6.21 10.32 8.37
N PRO A 69 6.98 11.41 8.36
CA PRO A 69 7.82 11.77 7.20
C PRO A 69 8.98 10.80 6.95
N ASN A 70 9.36 10.01 7.96
CA ASN A 70 10.50 9.08 7.89
C ASN A 70 10.08 7.62 7.73
N ILE A 71 8.82 7.36 7.42
CA ILE A 71 8.32 5.99 7.29
C ILE A 71 8.96 5.28 6.09
N GLU A 72 9.46 4.08 6.33
CA GLU A 72 10.05 3.20 5.33
C GLU A 72 9.12 2.01 5.03
N ILE A 73 8.33 1.56 6.02
CA ILE A 73 7.42 0.42 5.90
C ILE A 73 6.05 0.83 6.44
N LEU A 74 5.04 0.78 5.59
CA LEU A 74 3.64 1.00 5.97
C LEU A 74 2.80 -0.23 5.65
N LYS A 75 2.13 -0.76 6.66
CA LYS A 75 1.09 -1.78 6.52
C LYS A 75 -0.25 -1.21 6.95
N THR A 76 -1.28 -1.40 6.16
CA THR A 76 -2.60 -0.79 6.40
C THR A 76 -3.71 -1.58 5.69
N SER A 77 -4.96 -1.16 5.90
CA SER A 77 -6.11 -1.71 5.21
C SER A 77 -6.54 -0.85 4.03
N THR A 78 -7.42 -1.37 3.17
CA THR A 78 -8.03 -0.62 2.06
C THR A 78 -8.81 0.61 2.52
N CYS A 79 -9.14 0.73 3.82
CA CYS A 79 -9.77 1.91 4.41
C CYS A 79 -8.90 3.17 4.33
N ILE A 80 -7.59 3.04 4.02
CA ILE A 80 -6.73 4.18 3.69
C ILE A 80 -7.33 5.01 2.55
N GLY A 81 -7.95 4.35 1.56
CA GLY A 81 -8.53 4.99 0.39
C GLY A 81 -7.52 5.79 -0.42
N ASP A 82 -8.01 6.25 -1.56
CA ASP A 82 -7.29 7.09 -2.50
C ASP A 82 -6.88 8.46 -1.90
N GLU A 83 -7.68 9.02 -0.98
CA GLU A 83 -7.34 10.25 -0.25
C GLU A 83 -6.19 10.05 0.74
N GLY A 84 -6.14 8.89 1.41
CA GLY A 84 -5.01 8.54 2.27
C GLY A 84 -3.74 8.33 1.45
N LEU A 85 -3.83 7.74 0.26
CA LEU A 85 -2.72 7.67 -0.68
C LEU A 85 -2.27 9.05 -1.15
N ASP A 86 -3.19 10.00 -1.32
CA ASP A 86 -2.83 11.38 -1.67
C ASP A 86 -1.96 12.04 -0.59
N VAL A 87 -2.29 11.80 0.68
CA VAL A 87 -1.46 12.26 1.79
C VAL A 87 -0.16 11.45 1.86
N LEU A 88 -0.20 10.14 1.68
CA LEU A 88 0.96 9.26 1.74
C LEU A 88 2.06 9.78 0.81
N TYR A 89 1.73 10.00 -0.47
CA TYR A 89 2.73 10.40 -1.44
C TYR A 89 3.32 11.78 -1.16
N GLN A 90 2.58 12.68 -0.52
CA GLN A 90 3.05 14.04 -0.23
C GLN A 90 4.08 14.05 0.92
N TYR A 91 3.85 13.26 1.97
CA TYR A 91 4.61 13.36 3.21
C TYR A 91 5.60 12.22 3.42
N CYS A 92 5.33 11.02 2.91
CA CYS A 92 6.07 9.79 3.23
C CYS A 92 7.07 9.41 2.14
N LYS A 93 8.03 10.29 1.82
CA LYS A 93 8.93 10.14 0.65
C LYS A 93 9.95 9.01 0.75
N LYS A 94 10.21 8.49 1.97
CA LYS A 94 11.19 7.42 2.22
C LYS A 94 10.58 6.01 2.19
N LEU A 95 9.35 5.89 1.70
CA LEU A 95 8.59 4.64 1.72
C LEU A 95 9.22 3.61 0.78
N LYS A 96 9.60 2.46 1.35
CA LYS A 96 10.19 1.31 0.65
C LYS A 96 9.23 0.14 0.53
N VAL A 97 8.34 -0.03 1.51
CA VAL A 97 7.36 -1.12 1.54
C VAL A 97 5.98 -0.56 1.81
N LEU A 98 5.06 -0.81 0.87
CA LEU A 98 3.65 -0.50 1.01
C LEU A 98 2.84 -1.80 0.98
N GLU A 99 2.09 -2.06 2.04
CA GLU A 99 1.21 -3.20 2.16
C GLU A 99 -0.21 -2.74 2.52
N ILE A 100 -1.13 -2.83 1.57
CA ILE A 100 -2.54 -2.47 1.72
C ILE A 100 -3.35 -3.75 1.54
N ARG A 101 -3.96 -4.24 2.61
CA ARG A 101 -4.74 -5.48 2.59
C ARG A 101 -6.22 -5.23 2.85
N GLN A 102 -7.07 -6.15 2.42
CA GLN A 102 -8.48 -6.09 2.79
C GLN A 102 -8.65 -6.29 4.31
N PRO A 103 -9.43 -5.43 5.01
CA PRO A 103 -9.72 -5.65 6.43
C PRO A 103 -10.58 -6.90 6.61
N SER A 104 -10.43 -7.58 7.76
CA SER A 104 -11.17 -8.81 8.07
C SER A 104 -12.68 -8.59 8.25
N ASN A 105 -13.10 -7.37 8.59
CA ASN A 105 -14.50 -7.03 8.85
C ASN A 105 -15.13 -6.32 7.66
N ARG A 106 -16.33 -6.76 7.26
CA ARG A 106 -16.92 -6.42 5.96
C ARG A 106 -17.70 -5.11 5.90
N ASP A 107 -18.00 -4.52 7.05
CA ASP A 107 -18.91 -3.38 7.14
C ASP A 107 -18.32 -2.03 6.67
N ASP A 108 -17.00 -1.95 6.46
CA ASP A 108 -16.31 -0.74 5.99
C ASP A 108 -15.99 -0.75 4.49
N HIS A 109 -16.39 -1.80 3.76
CA HIS A 109 -15.98 -2.03 2.36
C HIS A 109 -16.51 -0.99 1.36
N ASP A 110 -17.62 -0.32 1.65
CA ASP A 110 -18.31 0.53 0.66
C ASP A 110 -17.89 2.01 0.66
N ARG A 111 -17.04 2.45 1.61
CA ARG A 111 -16.76 3.89 1.76
C ARG A 111 -15.48 4.38 1.12
N TYR A 112 -14.44 3.54 1.06
CA TYR A 112 -13.10 3.97 0.65
C TYR A 112 -12.49 2.95 -0.29
N SER A 113 -12.08 3.44 -1.45
CA SER A 113 -11.53 2.62 -2.53
C SER A 113 -10.09 3.04 -2.79
N VAL A 114 -9.21 2.06 -2.90
CA VAL A 114 -7.90 2.24 -3.52
C VAL A 114 -8.08 1.93 -5.00
N THR A 115 -7.68 2.86 -5.86
CA THR A 115 -7.80 2.75 -7.33
C THR A 115 -6.48 3.07 -8.02
N ASP A 116 -6.46 2.95 -9.34
CA ASP A 116 -5.37 3.42 -10.18
C ASP A 116 -4.93 4.84 -9.87
N ARG A 117 -5.87 5.74 -9.56
CA ARG A 117 -5.56 7.16 -9.33
C ARG A 117 -4.60 7.34 -8.16
N GLY A 118 -4.94 6.77 -6.99
CA GLY A 118 -4.08 6.83 -5.82
C GLY A 118 -2.73 6.13 -6.05
N MET A 119 -2.74 4.99 -6.74
CA MET A 119 -1.52 4.24 -7.02
C MET A 119 -0.58 4.94 -8.01
N ILE A 120 -1.09 5.64 -9.02
CA ILE A 120 -0.29 6.47 -9.94
C ILE A 120 0.43 7.56 -9.16
N HIS A 121 -0.27 8.25 -8.24
CA HIS A 121 0.35 9.29 -7.44
C HIS A 121 1.45 8.74 -6.54
N VAL A 122 1.22 7.61 -5.87
CA VAL A 122 2.23 6.93 -5.06
C VAL A 122 3.43 6.53 -5.91
N ALA A 123 3.22 5.87 -7.04
CA ALA A 123 4.30 5.43 -7.93
C ALA A 123 5.16 6.61 -8.43
N THR A 124 4.53 7.75 -8.71
CA THR A 124 5.23 8.95 -9.23
C THR A 124 6.06 9.66 -8.16
N ASN A 125 5.75 9.46 -6.87
CA ASN A 125 6.24 10.33 -5.80
C ASN A 125 6.99 9.60 -4.67
N CYS A 126 6.78 8.29 -4.52
CA CYS A 126 7.46 7.41 -3.56
C CYS A 126 8.42 6.49 -4.33
N ILE A 127 9.45 7.10 -4.93
CA ILE A 127 10.33 6.44 -5.90
C ILE A 127 11.25 5.36 -5.31
N ASP A 128 11.43 5.39 -3.98
CA ASP A 128 12.25 4.42 -3.24
C ASP A 128 11.50 3.10 -2.94
N LEU A 129 10.30 2.91 -3.49
CA LEU A 129 9.50 1.71 -3.27
C LEU A 129 10.17 0.45 -3.85
N GLU A 130 10.43 -0.52 -2.97
CA GLU A 130 11.02 -1.82 -3.27
C GLU A 130 9.98 -2.96 -3.27
N SER A 131 8.88 -2.79 -2.52
CA SER A 131 7.82 -3.80 -2.40
C SER A 131 6.44 -3.16 -2.31
N ILE A 132 5.54 -3.62 -3.17
CA ILE A 132 4.13 -3.26 -3.16
C ILE A 132 3.30 -4.53 -3.01
N ILE A 133 2.41 -4.55 -2.02
CA ILE A 133 1.36 -5.54 -1.84
C ILE A 133 0.05 -4.77 -1.69
N VAL A 134 -0.88 -4.89 -2.61
CA VAL A 134 -2.07 -4.02 -2.64
C VAL A 134 -3.35 -4.76 -3.03
N CYS A 135 -4.37 -4.65 -2.20
CA CYS A 135 -5.76 -4.90 -2.55
C CYS A 135 -6.37 -3.59 -3.08
N MET A 136 -6.92 -3.60 -4.29
CA MET A 136 -7.51 -2.40 -4.92
C MET A 136 -8.75 -2.71 -5.73
N MET A 137 -9.63 -1.73 -5.89
CA MET A 137 -10.94 -1.86 -6.57
C MET A 137 -10.83 -1.80 -8.09
N GLN A 138 -9.88 -1.02 -8.59
CA GLN A 138 -9.68 -0.80 -10.01
C GLN A 138 -8.18 -0.78 -10.28
N LEU A 139 -7.73 -1.69 -11.14
CA LEU A 139 -6.38 -1.76 -11.68
C LEU A 139 -6.43 -1.62 -13.20
N GLY A 140 -5.55 -0.80 -13.75
CA GLY A 140 -5.46 -0.51 -15.18
C GLY A 140 -4.02 -0.31 -15.64
N ASN A 141 -3.81 -0.31 -16.96
CA ASN A 141 -2.50 -0.18 -17.59
C ASN A 141 -1.78 1.10 -17.17
N ARG A 142 -2.53 2.19 -16.90
CA ARG A 142 -1.94 3.48 -16.52
C ARG A 142 -1.18 3.42 -15.19
N SER A 143 -1.69 2.70 -14.19
CA SER A 143 -0.98 2.54 -12.92
C SER A 143 0.23 1.65 -13.06
N LEU A 144 0.11 0.54 -13.81
CA LEU A 144 1.23 -0.35 -14.10
C LEU A 144 2.35 0.36 -14.87
N LEU A 145 2.00 1.20 -15.85
CA LEU A 145 2.95 2.04 -16.59
C LEU A 145 3.64 3.05 -15.68
N ALA A 146 2.90 3.73 -14.80
CA ALA A 146 3.47 4.68 -13.86
C ALA A 146 4.45 3.99 -12.88
N ILE A 147 4.11 2.79 -12.40
CA ILE A 147 4.99 1.96 -11.58
C ILE A 147 6.27 1.61 -12.35
N ALA A 148 6.12 1.07 -13.55
CA ALA A 148 7.22 0.68 -14.42
C ALA A 148 8.17 1.84 -14.77
N GLU A 149 7.60 3.04 -14.95
CA GLU A 149 8.33 4.25 -15.29
C GLU A 149 9.14 4.79 -14.12
N ASN A 150 8.58 4.79 -12.91
CA ASN A 150 9.15 5.51 -11.78
C ASN A 150 9.87 4.63 -10.74
N LEU A 151 9.40 3.39 -10.50
CA LEU A 151 9.88 2.56 -9.39
C LEU A 151 11.00 1.61 -9.83
N LYS A 152 12.22 2.15 -9.96
CA LYS A 152 13.39 1.40 -10.47
C LYS A 152 13.96 0.39 -9.48
N ASP A 153 13.66 0.58 -8.20
CA ASP A 153 14.08 -0.32 -7.13
C ASP A 153 13.04 -1.39 -6.78
N LEU A 154 11.92 -1.45 -7.50
CA LEU A 154 10.85 -2.41 -7.25
C LEU A 154 11.33 -3.85 -7.47
N ARG A 155 11.21 -4.67 -6.41
CA ARG A 155 11.58 -6.09 -6.38
C ARG A 155 10.39 -7.02 -6.30
N LYS A 156 9.33 -6.58 -5.62
CA LYS A 156 8.10 -7.36 -5.41
C LYS A 156 6.88 -6.52 -5.74
N PHE A 157 6.03 -7.07 -6.61
CA PHE A 157 4.72 -6.50 -6.92
C PHE A 157 3.64 -7.56 -6.74
N ASP A 158 2.73 -7.36 -5.80
CA ASP A 158 1.64 -8.26 -5.48
C ASP A 158 0.34 -7.45 -5.50
N VAL A 159 -0.57 -7.76 -6.41
CA VAL A 159 -1.83 -7.04 -6.54
C VAL A 159 -3.01 -7.98 -6.53
N GLN A 160 -4.01 -7.60 -5.74
CA GLN A 160 -5.31 -8.24 -5.71
C GLN A 160 -6.39 -7.26 -6.12
N MET A 161 -7.03 -7.54 -7.25
CA MET A 161 -8.22 -6.82 -7.67
C MET A 161 -9.43 -7.29 -6.86
N MET A 162 -10.15 -6.32 -6.31
CA MET A 162 -11.38 -6.52 -5.57
C MET A 162 -12.56 -6.12 -6.45
N ILE A 163 -13.42 -7.08 -6.78
CA ILE A 163 -14.62 -6.85 -7.58
C ILE A 163 -15.81 -6.92 -6.64
N TRP A 164 -16.52 -5.81 -6.48
CA TRP A 164 -17.72 -5.75 -5.63
C TRP A 164 -18.98 -5.42 -6.42
N THR A 165 -18.85 -4.86 -7.62
CA THR A 165 -19.98 -4.56 -8.49
C THR A 165 -19.64 -4.84 -9.95
N THR A 166 -20.67 -5.11 -10.74
CA THR A 166 -20.61 -5.32 -12.21
C THR A 166 -20.50 -3.99 -12.99
N SER A 167 -20.40 -2.85 -12.30
CA SER A 167 -20.52 -1.51 -12.89
C SER A 167 -19.21 -0.74 -12.97
N LEU A 168 -18.08 -1.36 -12.65
CA LEU A 168 -16.78 -0.73 -12.80
C LEU A 168 -16.35 -0.84 -14.26
N ASP A 169 -15.89 0.26 -14.85
CA ASP A 169 -15.18 0.27 -16.13
C ASP A 169 -13.86 -0.46 -15.92
N VAL A 170 -13.92 -1.79 -16.00
CA VAL A 170 -12.75 -2.66 -15.95
C VAL A 170 -12.08 -2.59 -17.31
N GLU A 171 -10.80 -2.20 -17.31
CA GLU A 171 -10.00 -2.27 -18.51
C GLU A 171 -9.87 -3.74 -18.95
N MET A 172 -10.26 -4.01 -20.20
CA MET A 172 -10.41 -5.38 -20.71
C MET A 172 -9.10 -6.19 -20.73
N SER A 173 -7.94 -5.54 -20.75
CA SER A 173 -6.64 -6.22 -20.77
C SER A 173 -5.56 -5.34 -20.15
N LEU A 174 -4.70 -5.96 -19.32
CA LEU A 174 -3.57 -5.34 -18.64
C LEU A 174 -2.22 -5.65 -19.32
N ASP A 175 -2.24 -6.24 -20.52
CA ASP A 175 -1.05 -6.78 -21.19
C ASP A 175 0.05 -5.73 -21.36
N VAL A 176 -0.32 -4.50 -21.71
CA VAL A 176 0.61 -3.38 -21.92
C VAL A 176 1.32 -3.02 -20.62
N GLY A 177 0.58 -2.98 -19.51
CA GLY A 177 1.07 -2.69 -18.18
C GLY A 177 1.94 -3.82 -17.63
N VAL A 178 1.52 -5.07 -17.80
CA VAL A 178 2.32 -6.25 -17.43
C VAL A 178 3.65 -6.25 -18.19
N ARG A 179 3.63 -6.03 -19.51
CA ARG A 179 4.85 -5.87 -20.30
C ARG A 179 5.74 -4.76 -19.77
N ALA A 180 5.16 -3.61 -19.45
CA ALA A 180 5.92 -2.46 -18.95
C ALA A 180 6.60 -2.77 -17.61
N LEU A 181 5.89 -3.40 -16.67
CA LEU A 181 6.47 -3.83 -15.39
C LEU A 181 7.68 -4.73 -15.61
N LEU A 182 7.51 -5.79 -16.40
CA LEU A 182 8.56 -6.79 -16.61
C LEU A 182 9.76 -6.24 -17.36
N SER A 183 9.52 -5.39 -18.36
CA SER A 183 10.59 -4.83 -19.20
C SER A 183 11.33 -3.65 -18.57
N ARG A 184 10.70 -2.90 -17.64
CA ARG A 184 11.27 -1.65 -17.11
C ARG A 184 11.64 -1.71 -15.62
N CYS A 185 11.06 -2.61 -14.83
CA CYS A 185 11.48 -2.84 -13.44
C CYS A 185 12.58 -3.91 -13.39
N GLU A 186 13.82 -3.51 -13.66
CA GLU A 186 14.94 -4.45 -13.83
C GLU A 186 15.29 -5.28 -12.59
N LYS A 187 14.87 -4.84 -11.39
CA LYS A 187 15.10 -5.53 -10.12
C LYS A 187 13.91 -6.41 -9.70
N LEU A 188 12.84 -6.44 -10.49
CA LEU A 188 11.64 -7.22 -10.21
C LEU A 188 11.96 -8.71 -10.26
N VAL A 189 11.77 -9.38 -9.12
CA VAL A 189 12.02 -10.82 -8.96
C VAL A 189 10.77 -11.60 -8.56
N LYS A 190 9.70 -10.90 -8.15
CA LYS A 190 8.44 -11.53 -7.76
C LYS A 190 7.27 -10.71 -8.25
N ILE A 191 6.34 -11.39 -8.92
CA ILE A 191 5.05 -10.81 -9.31
C ILE A 191 3.91 -11.78 -8.98
N CYS A 192 2.89 -11.26 -8.29
CA CYS A 192 1.65 -11.99 -8.01
C CYS A 192 0.46 -11.17 -8.53
N LEU A 193 -0.34 -11.77 -9.41
CA LEU A 193 -1.49 -11.13 -10.03
C LEU A 193 -2.76 -11.91 -9.67
N TYR A 194 -3.56 -11.36 -8.76
CA TYR A 194 -4.87 -11.90 -8.40
C TYR A 194 -5.95 -11.06 -9.08
N LEU A 195 -6.23 -11.39 -10.34
CA LEU A 195 -7.04 -10.58 -11.26
C LEU A 195 -8.36 -11.28 -11.62
N ILE A 196 -9.19 -10.56 -12.38
CA ILE A 196 -10.39 -11.12 -13.02
C ILE A 196 -9.97 -11.99 -14.20
N THR A 197 -10.77 -12.98 -14.56
CA THR A 197 -10.59 -13.74 -15.81
C THR A 197 -10.40 -12.80 -16.99
N GLU A 198 -9.50 -13.17 -17.91
CA GLU A 198 -9.18 -12.44 -19.14
C GLU A 198 -8.48 -11.07 -18.94
N SER A 199 -8.17 -10.67 -17.70
CA SER A 199 -7.41 -9.42 -17.45
C SER A 199 -5.98 -9.47 -18.00
N VAL A 200 -5.42 -10.67 -18.22
CA VAL A 200 -4.16 -10.89 -18.93
C VAL A 200 -4.45 -11.88 -20.05
N SER A 201 -4.27 -11.46 -21.30
CA SER A 201 -4.52 -12.31 -22.46
C SER A 201 -3.31 -13.21 -22.77
N ASP A 202 -3.45 -14.11 -23.75
CA ASP A 202 -2.32 -14.90 -24.27
C ASP A 202 -1.15 -14.02 -24.75
N VAL A 203 -1.42 -12.79 -25.21
CA VAL A 203 -0.38 -11.81 -25.56
C VAL A 203 0.34 -11.34 -24.29
N GLY A 204 -0.40 -10.99 -23.24
CA GLY A 204 0.15 -10.67 -21.93
C GLY A 204 1.00 -11.80 -21.37
N MET A 205 0.53 -13.05 -21.48
CA MET A 205 1.29 -14.25 -21.10
C MET A 205 2.58 -14.40 -21.89
N SER A 206 2.57 -14.12 -23.20
CA SER A 206 3.77 -14.15 -24.03
C SER A 206 4.82 -13.14 -23.56
N TYR A 207 4.40 -11.95 -23.10
CA TYR A 207 5.30 -10.96 -22.52
C TYR A 207 5.91 -11.42 -21.19
N ILE A 208 5.22 -12.24 -20.40
CA ILE A 208 5.79 -12.87 -19.21
C ILE A 208 6.95 -13.78 -19.61
N GLY A 209 6.76 -14.62 -20.65
CA GLY A 209 7.84 -15.46 -21.18
C GLY A 209 9.01 -14.67 -21.74
N GLU A 210 8.74 -13.57 -22.46
CA GLU A 210 9.76 -12.76 -23.12
C GLU A 210 10.58 -11.90 -22.14
N PHE A 211 9.91 -11.24 -21.18
CA PHE A 211 10.54 -10.24 -20.30
C PHE A 211 10.74 -10.73 -18.86
N GLY A 212 10.11 -11.82 -18.44
CA GLY A 212 10.11 -12.31 -17.06
C GLY A 212 11.31 -13.16 -16.64
N SER A 213 12.43 -13.13 -17.38
CA SER A 213 13.60 -14.00 -17.12
C SER A 213 14.21 -13.90 -15.71
N LYS A 214 13.96 -12.81 -14.99
CA LYS A 214 14.44 -12.58 -13.61
C LYS A 214 13.46 -13.00 -12.52
N LEU A 215 12.24 -13.39 -12.89
CA LEU A 215 11.23 -13.81 -11.93
C LEU A 215 11.65 -15.12 -11.27
N MET A 216 11.73 -15.10 -9.94
CA MET A 216 11.97 -16.28 -9.11
C MET A 216 10.65 -16.91 -8.65
N ASP A 217 9.59 -16.12 -8.59
CA ASP A 217 8.26 -16.54 -8.14
C ASP A 217 7.19 -15.78 -8.95
N TRP A 218 6.28 -16.54 -9.54
CA TRP A 218 5.14 -16.03 -10.30
C TRP A 218 3.88 -16.82 -9.92
N LEU A 219 2.88 -16.08 -9.45
CA LEU A 219 1.56 -16.63 -9.14
C LEU A 219 0.50 -15.77 -9.82
N GLU A 220 -0.16 -16.36 -10.80
CA GLU A 220 -1.42 -15.85 -11.29
C GLU A 220 -2.55 -16.69 -10.73
N ASN A 221 -3.48 -16.04 -10.03
CA ASN A 221 -4.69 -16.68 -9.54
C ASN A 221 -5.88 -15.91 -10.09
N VAL A 222 -6.48 -16.47 -11.13
CA VAL A 222 -7.69 -15.93 -11.73
C VAL A 222 -8.88 -16.26 -10.85
N LYS A 223 -9.61 -15.24 -10.41
CA LYS A 223 -10.89 -15.45 -9.73
C LYS A 223 -11.96 -15.75 -10.78
N THR A 224 -12.32 -17.02 -10.94
CA THR A 224 -13.52 -17.42 -11.68
C THR A 224 -14.75 -17.20 -10.81
N TYR A 225 -15.65 -16.30 -11.21
CA TYR A 225 -16.97 -16.21 -10.62
C TYR A 225 -17.91 -17.08 -11.46
N LYS A 226 -18.58 -18.04 -10.81
CA LYS A 226 -19.79 -18.64 -11.34
C LYS A 226 -20.95 -17.71 -10.97
N ASP A 227 -21.82 -17.48 -11.95
CA ASP A 227 -23.06 -16.70 -11.85
C ASP A 227 -23.94 -17.09 -10.65
#